data_AF-A0A413SRV8-F1
#
_entry.id   AF-A0A413SRV8-F1
#
_cell.length_a   1.000
_cell.length_b   1.000
_cell.length_c   1.000
_cell.angle_alpha   90.00
_cell.angle_beta   90.00
_cell.angle_gamma   90.00
#
_symmetry.space_group_name_H-M   'P 1'
#
loop_
_entity.id
_entity.type
_entity.pdbx_description
1 polymer ?
#
loop_
_entity_poly.entity_id
_entity_poly.type
_entity_poly.pdbx_seq_one_letter_code
_entity_poly.pdbx_strand_id
1 'polypeptide(L)'
;MKRKSILLVLCIGMILTSCESKISLNSTDVKNEKNQKNTTMENPDKGYNLPIDEDKKKEAVNDCEEIMGIIRDIYSEYNGIQEADQNTAEQMMNRMKEIIKQNGNPVIGSDHYSVMDNYQKMEQFLKSAEQEEKGSVILYEADTDGGITRKEYSYDGKEMSVMSAKMIWSEDTEPVLTYISLSKIKEWAYTENGNFCYELCVPEPPEVTEIVDGSCIIRVKPLSEECREYSKKYVSTFGYQGNNLLCSNWNAEDMQGLDYNGLYEYFYQMKYGEKFTAEKEVVGIPAEEFENVIMTYLPVTKEELREWAVYDEQSNMFIWERLGCGNYSPTHFGLSLPEVTEVRNNEDGTIVLTIHAVCDSVVCNDVVITHELTMKIQDDGTIQYVGNRILDNGIDNIPRYQYRLGNLQN
;
A
#
# COMPACT_ATOMS: atom_id res chain seq x y z
N MET A 1 -22.15 -36.12 -6.97
CA MET A 1 -20.84 -35.80 -6.37
C MET A 1 -20.02 -34.99 -7.36
N LYS A 2 -19.99 -33.67 -7.19
CA LYS A 2 -19.07 -32.76 -7.88
C LYS A 2 -18.48 -31.88 -6.78
N ARG A 3 -17.20 -32.09 -6.46
CA ARG A 3 -16.44 -31.23 -5.55
C ARG A 3 -16.19 -29.91 -6.28
N LYS A 4 -16.76 -28.81 -5.77
CA LYS A 4 -16.35 -27.46 -6.14
C LYS A 4 -15.16 -27.12 -5.24
N SER A 5 -13.98 -26.95 -5.83
CA SER A 5 -12.82 -26.39 -5.15
C SER A 5 -13.08 -24.91 -4.91
N ILE A 6 -13.00 -24.47 -3.66
CA ILE A 6 -13.06 -23.07 -3.27
C ILE A 6 -11.66 -22.49 -3.49
N LEU A 7 -11.57 -21.52 -4.39
CA LEU A 7 -10.38 -20.72 -4.64
C LEU A 7 -10.28 -19.71 -3.49
N LEU A 8 -9.25 -19.82 -2.66
CA LEU A 8 -8.98 -18.89 -1.57
C LEU A 8 -8.20 -17.71 -2.16
N VAL A 9 -8.88 -16.60 -2.43
CA VAL A 9 -8.23 -15.34 -2.83
C VAL A 9 -7.72 -14.66 -1.56
N LEU A 10 -6.39 -14.69 -1.38
CA LEU A 10 -5.70 -13.93 -0.34
C LEU A 10 -5.56 -12.47 -0.82
N CYS A 11 -6.56 -11.65 -0.49
CA CYS A 11 -6.39 -10.20 -0.49
C CYS A 11 -5.45 -9.84 0.66
N ILE A 12 -4.19 -9.58 0.34
CA ILE A 12 -3.25 -8.94 1.28
C ILE A 12 -3.63 -7.47 1.33
N GLY A 13 -4.72 -7.17 2.06
CA GLY A 13 -4.83 -5.91 2.78
C GLY A 13 -4.15 -6.15 4.12
N MET A 14 -3.14 -5.36 4.46
CA MET A 14 -2.61 -5.32 5.82
C MET A 14 -3.68 -4.72 6.73
N ILE A 15 -4.67 -5.54 7.08
CA ILE A 15 -5.54 -5.28 8.22
C ILE A 15 -4.69 -5.68 9.43
N LEU A 16 -4.16 -4.70 10.14
CA LEU A 16 -3.73 -4.86 11.53
C LEU A 16 -4.98 -5.16 12.36
N THR A 17 -5.49 -6.38 12.23
CA THR A 17 -6.35 -6.97 13.24
C THR A 17 -5.45 -7.26 14.43
N SER A 18 -5.67 -6.53 15.52
CA SER A 18 -5.25 -7.00 16.84
C SER A 18 -5.76 -8.44 16.99
N CYS A 19 -4.84 -9.34 17.31
CA CYS A 19 -5.19 -10.71 17.64
C CYS A 19 -6.04 -10.71 18.92
N GLU A 20 -7.35 -10.70 18.79
CA GLU A 20 -8.25 -11.32 19.75
C GLU A 20 -8.67 -12.70 19.25
N SER A 21 -8.49 -13.67 20.13
CA SER A 21 -8.72 -15.10 19.92
C SER A 21 -10.06 -15.42 19.25
N LYS A 22 -10.02 -16.23 18.19
CA LYS A 22 -11.19 -16.81 17.52
C LYS A 22 -12.07 -17.58 18.52
N ILE A 23 -13.29 -17.11 18.73
CA ILE A 23 -14.39 -17.92 19.25
C ILE A 23 -15.45 -17.98 18.16
N SER A 24 -15.66 -19.17 17.59
CA SER A 24 -16.74 -19.43 16.63
C SER A 24 -18.10 -19.33 17.33
N LEU A 25 -18.94 -18.37 16.93
CA LEU A 25 -20.32 -18.27 17.41
C LEU A 25 -21.26 -18.59 16.24
N ASN A 26 -21.95 -19.74 16.36
CA ASN A 26 -23.03 -20.13 15.46
C ASN A 26 -24.24 -19.20 15.67
N SER A 27 -24.94 -18.95 14.56
CA SER A 27 -26.13 -18.13 14.42
C SER A 27 -27.33 -18.65 15.22
N THR A 28 -27.46 -18.19 16.47
CA THR A 28 -28.72 -17.91 17.18
C THR A 28 -28.34 -17.49 18.59
N ASP A 29 -28.23 -16.18 18.84
CA ASP A 29 -28.44 -15.56 20.16
C ASP A 29 -28.44 -14.02 20.02
N VAL A 30 -29.34 -13.50 19.18
CA VAL A 30 -29.80 -12.11 19.28
C VAL A 30 -30.71 -12.03 20.50
N LYS A 31 -30.13 -11.68 21.65
CA LYS A 31 -30.71 -10.97 22.82
C LYS A 31 -29.94 -11.33 24.09
N ASN A 32 -28.88 -10.58 24.39
CA ASN A 32 -28.50 -10.13 25.75
C ASN A 32 -27.10 -9.52 25.74
N GLU A 33 -26.97 -8.26 25.31
CA GLU A 33 -25.81 -7.45 25.69
C GLU A 33 -26.02 -6.95 27.12
N LYS A 34 -25.41 -7.66 28.08
CA LYS A 34 -25.07 -7.10 29.39
C LYS A 34 -23.57 -7.24 29.58
N ASN A 35 -22.89 -6.08 29.56
CA ASN A 35 -21.63 -5.79 30.22
C ASN A 35 -20.52 -6.85 30.09
N GLN A 36 -19.77 -6.81 29.00
CA GLN A 36 -18.35 -7.13 29.06
C GLN A 36 -17.59 -5.84 29.39
N LYS A 37 -17.21 -5.70 30.66
CA LYS A 37 -16.18 -4.75 31.06
C LYS A 37 -14.85 -5.24 30.49
N ASN A 38 -14.37 -4.62 29.42
CA ASN A 38 -12.95 -4.66 29.10
C ASN A 38 -12.22 -3.83 30.15
N THR A 39 -11.67 -4.49 31.16
CA THR A 39 -10.71 -3.90 32.10
C THR A 39 -9.37 -3.73 31.41
N THR A 40 -9.29 -2.77 30.49
CA THR A 40 -8.03 -2.10 30.16
C THR A 40 -8.01 -0.86 31.05
N MET A 41 -7.03 -0.73 31.96
CA MET A 41 -6.90 0.50 32.73
C MET A 41 -6.59 1.65 31.76
N GLU A 42 -7.62 2.45 31.45
CA GLU A 42 -7.53 3.70 30.71
C GLU A 42 -6.60 4.64 31.47
N ASN A 43 -5.36 4.77 30.98
CA ASN A 43 -4.41 5.74 31.48
C ASN A 43 -4.25 6.85 30.42
N PRO A 44 -4.77 8.06 30.66
CA PRO A 44 -4.69 9.19 29.73
C PRO A 44 -3.25 9.54 29.32
N ASP A 45 -2.26 9.18 30.14
CA ASP A 45 -0.84 9.44 29.88
C ASP A 45 -0.28 8.61 28.70
N LYS A 46 -0.95 7.52 28.30
CA LYS A 46 -0.49 6.63 27.23
C LYS A 46 -0.76 7.17 25.83
N GLY A 47 -1.74 8.07 25.68
CA GLY A 47 -2.04 8.72 24.41
C GLY A 47 -2.84 7.90 23.40
N TYR A 48 -3.29 6.68 23.71
CA TYR A 48 -4.18 5.88 22.85
C TYR A 48 -5.39 5.36 23.61
N ASN A 49 -6.43 4.97 22.88
CA ASN A 49 -7.73 4.59 23.46
C ASN A 49 -8.23 5.64 24.46
N LEU A 50 -8.06 6.92 24.10
CA LEU A 50 -8.47 8.03 24.95
C LEU A 50 -9.99 8.06 25.08
N PRO A 51 -10.52 8.52 26.23
CA PRO A 51 -11.95 8.66 26.41
C PRO A 51 -12.52 9.65 25.39
N ILE A 52 -13.62 9.26 24.76
CA ILE A 52 -14.34 10.07 23.78
C ILE A 52 -15.59 10.62 24.47
N ASP A 53 -15.81 11.92 24.34
CA ASP A 53 -17.05 12.54 24.80
C ASP A 53 -18.26 11.95 24.04
N GLU A 54 -19.37 11.68 24.75
CA GLU A 54 -20.53 11.00 24.14
C GLU A 54 -21.18 11.83 23.03
N ASP A 55 -21.16 13.17 23.11
CA ASP A 55 -21.68 14.01 22.04
C ASP A 55 -20.77 13.94 20.81
N LYS A 56 -19.45 13.92 21.01
CA LYS A 56 -18.47 13.72 19.93
C LYS A 56 -18.56 12.34 19.29
N LYS A 57 -18.76 11.31 20.09
CA LYS A 57 -19.00 9.94 19.61
C LYS A 57 -20.25 9.89 18.73
N LYS A 58 -21.35 10.51 19.18
CA LYS A 58 -22.60 10.57 18.44
C LYS A 58 -22.46 11.38 17.15
N GLU A 59 -21.73 12.49 17.17
CA GLU A 59 -21.39 13.28 15.97
C GLU A 59 -20.68 12.38 14.93
N ALA A 60 -19.61 11.70 15.33
CA ALA A 60 -18.84 10.85 14.43
C ALA A 60 -19.67 9.68 13.84
N VAL A 61 -20.54 9.07 14.66
CA VAL A 61 -21.43 7.99 14.19
C VAL A 61 -22.46 8.52 13.20
N ASN A 62 -23.14 9.63 13.51
CA ASN A 62 -24.13 10.22 12.62
C ASN A 62 -23.52 10.64 11.28
N ASP A 63 -22.33 11.25 11.32
CA ASP A 63 -21.56 11.62 10.13
C ASP A 63 -21.30 10.38 9.24
N CYS A 64 -20.85 9.28 9.85
CA CYS A 64 -20.63 8.03 9.11
C CYS A 64 -21.94 7.45 8.55
N GLU A 65 -23.03 7.44 9.32
CA GLU A 65 -24.34 6.95 8.86
C GLU A 65 -24.87 7.77 7.67
N GLU A 66 -24.70 9.10 7.70
CA GLU A 66 -25.07 9.98 6.61
C GLU A 66 -24.28 9.66 5.35
N ILE A 67 -22.96 9.55 5.44
CA ILE A 67 -22.11 9.18 4.29
C ILE A 67 -22.49 7.82 3.76
N MET A 68 -22.62 6.80 4.61
CA MET A 68 -23.03 5.44 4.22
C MET A 68 -24.38 5.45 3.50
N GLY A 69 -25.33 6.25 3.97
CA GLY A 69 -26.63 6.45 3.31
C GLY A 69 -26.50 7.04 1.90
N ILE A 70 -25.63 8.04 1.73
CA ILE A 70 -25.38 8.70 0.45
C ILE A 70 -24.72 7.76 -0.57
N ILE A 71 -23.79 6.91 -0.14
CA ILE A 71 -23.08 5.98 -1.03
C ILE A 71 -23.77 4.63 -1.24
N ARG A 72 -24.92 4.40 -0.58
CA ARG A 72 -25.64 3.10 -0.60
C ARG A 72 -25.99 2.62 -2.00
N ASP A 73 -26.45 3.53 -2.86
CA ASP A 73 -26.82 3.20 -4.24
C ASP A 73 -25.60 2.72 -5.03
N ILE A 74 -24.45 3.39 -4.85
CA ILE A 74 -23.18 2.95 -5.44
C ILE A 74 -22.85 1.55 -4.93
N TYR A 75 -22.80 1.34 -3.61
CA TYR A 75 -22.44 0.03 -3.06
C TYR A 75 -23.36 -1.08 -3.60
N SER A 76 -24.67 -0.82 -3.70
CA SER A 76 -25.65 -1.78 -4.19
C SER A 76 -25.45 -2.16 -5.66
N GLU A 77 -24.92 -1.27 -6.50
CA GLU A 77 -24.58 -1.57 -7.90
C GLU A 77 -23.40 -2.55 -8.01
N TYR A 78 -22.49 -2.53 -7.04
CA TYR A 78 -21.25 -3.31 -7.07
C TYR A 78 -21.26 -4.56 -6.18
N ASN A 79 -22.17 -4.63 -5.20
CA ASN A 79 -22.19 -5.65 -4.15
C ASN A 79 -22.07 -7.10 -4.68
N GLY A 80 -21.09 -7.83 -4.16
CA GLY A 80 -20.73 -9.19 -4.54
C GLY A 80 -19.85 -9.32 -5.79
N ILE A 81 -19.66 -8.25 -6.57
CA ILE A 81 -18.81 -8.24 -7.77
C ILE A 81 -17.40 -7.75 -7.43
N GLN A 82 -17.29 -6.74 -6.55
CA GLN A 82 -16.04 -6.12 -6.14
C GLN A 82 -15.06 -7.10 -5.47
N GLU A 83 -15.58 -8.14 -4.82
CA GLU A 83 -14.74 -9.20 -4.21
C GLU A 83 -13.98 -10.04 -5.23
N ALA A 84 -14.48 -10.11 -6.48
CA ALA A 84 -13.91 -10.93 -7.54
C ALA A 84 -12.99 -10.16 -8.49
N ASP A 85 -13.09 -8.82 -8.52
CA ASP A 85 -12.34 -7.99 -9.45
C ASP A 85 -11.87 -6.66 -8.80
N GLN A 86 -10.55 -6.51 -8.68
CA GLN A 86 -9.93 -5.34 -8.05
C GLN A 86 -10.22 -4.05 -8.83
N ASN A 87 -10.33 -4.11 -10.16
CA ASN A 87 -10.65 -2.94 -10.98
C ASN A 87 -12.08 -2.46 -10.71
N THR A 88 -13.03 -3.39 -10.56
CA THR A 88 -14.40 -3.09 -10.14
C THR A 88 -14.43 -2.45 -8.74
N ALA A 89 -13.64 -2.94 -7.80
CA ALA A 89 -13.52 -2.36 -6.46
C ALA A 89 -12.96 -0.92 -6.49
N GLU A 90 -11.92 -0.67 -7.30
CA GLU A 90 -11.35 0.67 -7.50
C GLU A 90 -12.38 1.63 -8.14
N GLN A 91 -13.17 1.17 -9.11
CA GLN A 91 -14.25 1.97 -9.71
C GLN A 91 -15.33 2.36 -8.71
N MET A 92 -15.77 1.41 -7.87
CA MET A 92 -16.74 1.67 -6.81
C MET A 92 -16.22 2.74 -5.85
N MET A 93 -15.01 2.56 -5.32
CA MET A 93 -14.35 3.49 -4.42
C MET A 93 -14.21 4.89 -5.05
N ASN A 94 -13.77 4.98 -6.31
CA ASN A 94 -13.68 6.26 -7.01
C ASN A 94 -15.05 6.95 -7.15
N ARG A 95 -16.11 6.20 -7.46
CA ARG A 95 -17.48 6.76 -7.48
C ARG A 95 -17.94 7.22 -6.11
N MET A 96 -17.63 6.48 -5.04
CA MET A 96 -17.93 6.90 -3.67
C MET A 96 -17.28 8.25 -3.37
N LYS A 97 -15.98 8.40 -3.70
CA LYS A 97 -15.25 9.66 -3.49
C LYS A 97 -15.89 10.83 -4.23
N GLU A 98 -16.30 10.64 -5.48
CA GLU A 98 -16.98 11.67 -6.28
C GLU A 98 -18.27 12.19 -5.65
N ILE A 99 -18.98 11.36 -4.88
CA ILE A 99 -20.15 11.78 -4.13
C ILE A 99 -19.76 12.40 -2.78
N ILE A 100 -18.90 11.75 -1.99
CA ILE A 100 -18.51 12.21 -0.65
C ILE A 100 -17.87 13.60 -0.72
N LYS A 101 -17.07 13.90 -1.76
CA LYS A 101 -16.38 15.19 -1.90
C LYS A 101 -17.35 16.38 -2.02
N GLN A 102 -18.60 16.14 -2.39
CA GLN A 102 -19.63 17.19 -2.49
C GLN A 102 -19.96 17.80 -1.12
N ASN A 103 -19.65 17.09 -0.03
CA ASN A 103 -19.82 17.58 1.34
C ASN A 103 -18.72 18.59 1.76
N GLY A 104 -17.77 18.89 0.86
CA GLY A 104 -16.71 19.88 1.10
C GLY A 104 -15.64 19.47 2.12
N ASN A 105 -15.63 18.19 2.53
CA ASN A 105 -14.57 17.60 3.32
C ASN A 105 -13.51 16.95 2.42
N PRO A 106 -12.24 16.89 2.85
CA PRO A 106 -11.24 16.03 2.25
C PRO A 106 -11.74 14.59 2.12
N VAL A 107 -11.50 13.99 0.95
CA VAL A 107 -11.82 12.59 0.70
C VAL A 107 -10.67 11.92 -0.04
N ILE A 108 -10.24 10.77 0.43
CA ILE A 108 -9.23 9.94 -0.21
C ILE A 108 -9.75 8.51 -0.36
N GLY A 109 -9.22 7.75 -1.32
CA GLY A 109 -9.45 6.31 -1.40
C GLY A 109 -8.39 5.56 -0.62
N SER A 110 -8.69 4.31 -0.27
CA SER A 110 -7.74 3.39 0.38
C SER A 110 -6.64 2.86 -0.55
N ASP A 111 -6.66 3.19 -1.85
CA ASP A 111 -5.59 2.83 -2.78
C ASP A 111 -4.33 3.70 -2.61
N HIS A 112 -3.15 3.09 -2.77
CA HIS A 112 -1.86 3.73 -2.51
C HIS A 112 -1.62 5.06 -3.26
N TYR A 113 -2.13 5.19 -4.49
CA TYR A 113 -1.95 6.40 -5.31
C TYR A 113 -3.25 7.21 -5.44
N SER A 114 -4.16 7.08 -4.47
CA SER A 114 -5.42 7.84 -4.49
C SER A 114 -5.16 9.34 -4.41
N VAL A 115 -5.89 10.09 -5.23
CA VAL A 115 -5.91 11.56 -5.12
C VAL A 115 -6.82 11.97 -3.97
N MET A 116 -6.34 12.83 -3.08
CA MET A 116 -7.21 13.49 -2.11
C MET A 116 -8.02 14.61 -2.79
N ASP A 117 -9.34 14.43 -2.86
CA ASP A 117 -10.27 15.49 -3.24
C ASP A 117 -10.40 16.50 -2.10
N ASN A 118 -10.63 17.77 -2.42
CA ASN A 118 -10.70 18.89 -1.45
C ASN A 118 -9.45 19.02 -0.55
N TYR A 119 -8.29 18.58 -1.02
CA TYR A 119 -7.05 18.54 -0.22
C TYR A 119 -6.64 19.89 0.36
N GLN A 120 -7.05 21.00 -0.25
CA GLN A 120 -6.70 22.35 0.22
C GLN A 120 -7.19 22.60 1.65
N LYS A 121 -8.29 21.97 2.07
CA LYS A 121 -8.79 22.09 3.45
C LYS A 121 -7.86 21.38 4.44
N MET A 122 -7.36 20.21 4.08
CA MET A 122 -6.36 19.47 4.87
C MET A 122 -5.02 20.23 4.89
N GLU A 123 -4.55 20.69 3.74
CA GLU A 123 -3.31 21.47 3.62
C GLU A 123 -3.38 22.76 4.45
N GLN A 124 -4.49 23.48 4.40
CA GLN A 124 -4.69 24.69 5.21
C GLN A 124 -4.67 24.37 6.70
N PHE A 125 -5.35 23.31 7.14
CA PHE A 125 -5.33 22.88 8.54
C PHE A 125 -3.90 22.57 9.01
N LEU A 126 -3.14 21.79 8.25
CA LEU A 126 -1.77 21.41 8.61
C LEU A 126 -0.85 22.64 8.69
N LYS A 127 -0.90 23.55 7.71
CA LYS A 127 -0.12 24.81 7.73
C LYS A 127 -0.50 25.73 8.87
N SER A 128 -1.76 25.72 9.30
CA SER A 128 -2.22 26.50 10.46
C SER A 128 -1.72 25.87 11.77
N ALA A 129 -1.74 24.54 11.86
CA ALA A 129 -1.18 23.80 12.99
C ALA A 129 0.33 23.99 13.13
N GLU A 130 1.08 24.10 12.03
CA GLU A 130 2.52 24.46 12.03
C GLU A 130 2.77 25.86 12.61
N GLN A 131 1.77 26.75 12.57
CA GLN A 131 1.78 28.09 13.17
C GLN A 131 1.18 28.12 14.58
N GLU A 132 1.02 26.95 15.20
CA GLU A 132 0.42 26.77 16.53
C GLU A 132 -1.07 27.20 16.61
N GLU A 133 -1.75 27.35 15.47
CA GLU A 133 -3.16 27.74 15.42
C GLU A 133 -4.08 26.55 15.68
N LYS A 134 -5.01 26.70 16.63
CA LYS A 134 -5.98 25.65 16.98
C LYS A 134 -6.95 25.40 15.83
N GLY A 135 -7.26 24.14 15.57
CA GLY A 135 -8.22 23.79 14.54
C GLY A 135 -8.53 22.31 14.48
N SER A 136 -9.42 21.94 13.57
CA SER A 136 -9.68 20.55 13.21
C SER A 136 -10.07 20.41 11.75
N VAL A 137 -9.92 19.19 11.22
CA VAL A 137 -10.35 18.83 9.87
C VAL A 137 -10.83 17.38 9.85
N ILE A 138 -11.90 17.13 9.09
CA ILE A 138 -12.44 15.79 8.87
C ILE A 138 -12.00 15.30 7.50
N LEU A 139 -11.35 14.14 7.47
CA LEU A 139 -11.02 13.37 6.28
C LEU A 139 -11.92 12.14 6.22
N TYR A 140 -12.48 11.86 5.05
CA TYR A 140 -13.12 10.58 4.76
C TYR A 140 -12.21 9.73 3.88
N GLU A 141 -12.04 8.47 4.26
CA GLU A 141 -11.39 7.44 3.46
C GLU A 141 -12.47 6.51 2.91
N ALA A 142 -12.51 6.34 1.58
CA ALA A 142 -13.39 5.39 0.91
C ALA A 142 -12.66 4.06 0.72
N ASP A 143 -13.26 2.97 1.20
CA ASP A 143 -12.67 1.64 1.17
C ASP A 143 -13.10 0.87 -0.09
N THR A 144 -12.23 -0.02 -0.58
CA THR A 144 -12.56 -0.90 -1.73
C THR A 144 -13.62 -1.94 -1.42
N ASP A 145 -13.93 -2.17 -0.14
CA ASP A 145 -15.06 -3.00 0.31
C ASP A 145 -16.40 -2.24 0.32
N GLY A 146 -16.39 -0.93 0.03
CA GLY A 146 -17.56 -0.06 0.01
C GLY A 146 -17.86 0.62 1.34
N GLY A 147 -17.08 0.34 2.38
CA GLY A 147 -17.13 1.04 3.66
C GLY A 147 -16.43 2.40 3.61
N ILE A 148 -16.42 3.06 4.77
CA ILE A 148 -15.71 4.32 4.96
C ILE A 148 -15.00 4.37 6.32
N THR A 149 -13.91 5.13 6.37
CA THR A 149 -13.29 5.57 7.62
C THR A 149 -13.33 7.09 7.71
N ARG A 150 -14.00 7.64 8.74
CA ARG A 150 -13.96 9.06 9.10
C ARG A 150 -12.80 9.29 10.05
N LYS A 151 -11.89 10.23 9.73
CA LYS A 151 -10.77 10.66 10.58
C LYS A 151 -10.90 12.15 10.86
N GLU A 152 -11.11 12.53 12.12
CA GLU A 152 -11.10 13.93 12.55
C GLU A 152 -9.76 14.23 13.23
N TYR A 153 -8.90 14.98 12.52
CA TYR A 153 -7.65 15.48 13.07
C TYR A 153 -7.93 16.79 13.82
N SER A 154 -7.41 16.90 15.05
CA SER A 154 -7.58 18.08 15.90
C SER A 154 -6.24 18.51 16.46
N TYR A 155 -5.95 19.81 16.41
CA TYR A 155 -4.76 20.40 16.99
C TYR A 155 -5.16 21.48 18.01
N ASP A 156 -4.66 21.37 19.24
CA ASP A 156 -5.10 22.20 20.37
C ASP A 156 -4.20 23.42 20.64
N GLY A 157 -3.22 23.66 19.77
CA GLY A 157 -2.15 24.65 19.95
C GLY A 157 -0.85 24.06 20.48
N LYS A 158 -0.82 22.75 20.79
CA LYS A 158 0.36 22.06 21.28
C LYS A 158 0.45 20.63 20.77
N GLU A 159 -0.62 19.86 20.91
CA GLU A 159 -0.68 18.44 20.59
C GLU A 159 -1.71 18.20 19.48
N MET A 160 -1.45 17.20 18.63
CA MET A 160 -2.40 16.74 17.62
C MET A 160 -3.01 15.40 18.06
N SER A 161 -4.28 15.19 17.74
CA SER A 161 -4.98 13.92 17.93
C SER A 161 -5.83 13.58 16.72
N VAL A 162 -6.17 12.30 16.58
CA VAL A 162 -7.08 11.82 15.55
C VAL A 162 -8.18 10.97 16.19
N MET A 163 -9.44 11.30 15.88
CA MET A 163 -10.59 10.47 16.17
C MET A 163 -11.00 9.72 14.89
N SER A 164 -10.95 8.39 14.93
CA SER A 164 -11.25 7.53 13.78
C SER A 164 -12.52 6.73 14.04
N ALA A 165 -13.43 6.69 13.06
CA ALA A 165 -14.63 5.85 13.09
C ALA A 165 -14.79 5.12 11.76
N LYS A 166 -14.87 3.79 11.79
CA LYS A 166 -15.02 2.96 10.58
C LYS A 166 -16.39 2.31 10.52
N MET A 167 -17.08 2.51 9.40
CA MET A 167 -18.33 1.82 9.07
C MET A 167 -18.16 0.94 7.84
N ILE A 168 -18.70 -0.27 7.92
CA ILE A 168 -18.76 -1.24 6.81
C ILE A 168 -20.20 -1.67 6.58
N TRP A 169 -20.45 -2.38 5.49
CA TRP A 169 -21.74 -3.03 5.22
C TRP A 169 -21.80 -4.40 5.88
N SER A 170 -22.92 -4.72 6.54
CA SER A 170 -23.24 -6.07 7.01
C SER A 170 -23.66 -6.97 5.85
N GLU A 171 -23.81 -8.27 6.12
CA GLU A 171 -24.40 -9.23 5.17
C GLU A 171 -25.82 -8.82 4.73
N ASP A 172 -26.58 -8.16 5.61
CA ASP A 172 -27.91 -7.62 5.33
C ASP A 172 -27.87 -6.24 4.66
N THR A 173 -26.69 -5.79 4.20
CA THR A 173 -26.46 -4.48 3.57
C THR A 173 -26.84 -3.28 4.45
N GLU A 174 -26.66 -3.41 5.76
CA GLU A 174 -26.82 -2.30 6.68
C GLU A 174 -25.46 -1.77 7.17
N PRO A 175 -25.31 -0.44 7.35
CA PRO A 175 -24.09 0.13 7.93
C PRO A 175 -23.87 -0.35 9.36
N VAL A 176 -22.66 -0.79 9.65
CA VAL A 176 -22.24 -1.24 10.98
C VAL A 176 -20.95 -0.53 11.38
N LEU A 177 -20.98 0.14 12.53
CA LEU A 177 -19.78 0.68 13.15
C LEU A 177 -18.89 -0.46 13.64
N THR A 178 -17.68 -0.56 13.08
CA THR A 178 -16.70 -1.60 13.45
C THR A 178 -15.81 -1.16 14.60
N TYR A 179 -15.37 0.09 14.59
CA TYR A 179 -14.64 0.71 15.69
C TYR A 179 -14.82 2.22 15.71
N ILE A 180 -14.59 2.80 16.88
CA ILE A 180 -14.36 4.22 17.08
C ILE A 180 -13.24 4.39 18.11
N SER A 181 -12.25 5.23 17.81
CA SER A 181 -11.08 5.42 18.65
C SER A 181 -10.61 6.87 18.62
N LEU A 182 -9.94 7.29 19.69
CA LEU A 182 -9.24 8.57 19.80
C LEU A 182 -7.82 8.31 20.27
N SER A 183 -6.85 8.80 19.49
CA SER A 183 -5.43 8.67 19.80
C SER A 183 -4.73 10.00 19.60
N LYS A 184 -3.72 10.27 20.43
CA LYS A 184 -2.74 11.32 20.21
C LYS A 184 -1.80 10.91 19.08
N ILE A 185 -1.37 11.93 18.37
CA ILE A 185 -0.28 11.85 17.41
C ILE A 185 0.98 12.28 18.17
N LYS A 186 1.92 11.35 18.30
CA LYS A 186 3.18 11.51 19.03
C LYS A 186 4.07 12.55 18.33
N GLU A 187 4.25 12.38 17.03
CA GLU A 187 5.02 13.26 16.16
C GLU A 187 4.33 13.36 14.80
N TRP A 188 4.44 14.52 14.16
CA TRP A 188 3.92 14.74 12.82
C TRP A 188 4.69 15.80 12.06
N ALA A 189 4.61 15.75 10.74
CA ALA A 189 5.15 16.75 9.82
C ALA A 189 4.27 16.84 8.57
N TYR A 190 4.12 18.05 8.03
CA TYR A 190 3.65 18.25 6.67
C TYR A 190 4.85 18.56 5.77
N THR A 191 5.22 17.60 4.92
CA THR A 191 6.48 17.66 4.17
C THR A 191 6.36 18.55 2.93
N GLU A 192 7.49 19.04 2.43
CA GLU A 192 7.55 19.82 1.18
C GLU A 192 7.07 19.04 -0.04
N ASN A 193 7.17 17.70 0.02
CA ASN A 193 6.62 16.82 -1.00
C ASN A 193 5.08 16.82 -0.99
N GLY A 194 4.45 17.28 0.10
CA GLY A 194 3.00 17.33 0.24
C GLY A 194 2.41 16.13 0.98
N ASN A 195 3.22 15.44 1.78
CA ASN A 195 2.77 14.35 2.64
C ASN A 195 2.48 14.83 4.05
N PHE A 196 1.41 14.30 4.63
CA PHE A 196 1.19 14.36 6.07
C PHE A 196 1.71 13.07 6.69
N CYS A 197 2.85 13.19 7.35
CA CYS A 197 3.61 12.13 7.98
C CYS A 197 3.35 12.19 9.48
N TYR A 198 2.91 11.09 10.11
CA TYR A 198 2.70 11.08 11.55
C TYR A 198 2.87 9.69 12.19
N GLU A 199 3.18 9.70 13.48
CA GLU A 199 3.26 8.50 14.34
C GLU A 199 2.17 8.60 15.43
N LEU A 200 1.30 7.59 15.52
CA LEU A 200 0.33 7.47 16.59
C LEU A 200 0.98 7.00 17.89
N CYS A 201 0.48 7.49 19.02
CA CYS A 201 0.68 6.76 20.27
C CYS A 201 0.01 5.39 20.14
N VAL A 202 0.76 4.32 20.42
CA VAL A 202 0.29 2.93 20.32
C VAL A 202 0.76 2.13 21.53
N PRO A 203 0.12 1.00 21.86
CA PRO A 203 0.61 0.11 22.91
C PRO A 203 2.02 -0.39 22.62
N GLU A 204 2.89 -0.38 23.64
CA GLU A 204 4.26 -0.89 23.57
C GLU A 204 4.47 -2.08 24.53
N PRO A 205 5.44 -2.97 24.28
CA PRO A 205 5.80 -4.02 25.24
C PRO A 205 6.15 -3.45 26.62
N PRO A 206 5.67 -4.06 27.72
CA PRO A 206 5.06 -5.38 27.80
C PRO A 206 3.53 -5.43 27.69
N GLU A 207 2.84 -4.33 27.37
CA GLU A 207 1.37 -4.33 27.25
C GLU A 207 0.89 -5.22 26.09
N VAL A 208 1.68 -5.24 25.03
CA VAL A 208 1.51 -6.09 23.85
C VAL A 208 2.74 -6.97 23.67
N THR A 209 2.56 -8.11 23.02
CA THR A 209 3.66 -9.05 22.71
C THR A 209 4.40 -8.69 21.43
N GLU A 210 3.79 -7.85 20.58
CA GLU A 210 4.31 -7.43 19.28
C GLU A 210 4.33 -5.91 19.22
N ILE A 211 5.31 -5.34 18.52
CA ILE A 211 5.39 -3.90 18.29
C ILE A 211 4.24 -3.52 17.36
N VAL A 212 3.38 -2.61 17.81
CA VAL A 212 2.33 -2.03 16.98
C VAL A 212 2.94 -0.90 16.16
N ASP A 213 2.73 -0.89 14.85
CA ASP A 213 3.16 0.20 13.99
C ASP A 213 2.18 1.37 14.09
N GLY A 214 2.67 2.51 14.57
CA GLY A 214 1.92 3.76 14.63
C GLY A 214 2.15 4.68 13.42
N SER A 215 3.02 4.30 12.49
CA SER A 215 3.44 5.13 11.36
C SER A 215 2.30 5.29 10.34
N CYS A 216 2.13 6.50 9.82
CA CYS A 216 1.14 6.82 8.80
C CYS A 216 1.70 7.87 7.84
N ILE A 217 1.48 7.70 6.54
CA ILE A 217 1.70 8.72 5.52
C ILE A 217 0.41 8.92 4.72
N ILE A 218 -0.01 10.17 4.57
CA ILE A 218 -1.13 10.55 3.72
C ILE A 218 -0.65 11.58 2.70
N ARG A 219 -0.77 11.25 1.41
CA ARG A 219 -0.53 12.18 0.31
C ARG A 219 -1.64 13.24 0.27
N VAL A 220 -1.40 14.38 0.91
CA VAL A 220 -2.37 15.48 0.96
C VAL A 220 -2.37 16.22 -0.36
N LYS A 221 -1.21 16.77 -0.77
CA LYS A 221 -1.10 17.47 -2.04
C LYS A 221 -0.90 16.44 -3.16
N PRO A 222 -1.79 16.34 -4.15
CA PRO A 222 -1.66 15.35 -5.20
C PRO A 222 -0.40 15.56 -6.03
N LEU A 223 0.25 14.46 -6.43
CA LEU A 223 1.21 14.46 -7.54
C LEU A 223 0.53 14.90 -8.84
N SER A 224 1.29 15.26 -9.87
CA SER A 224 0.71 15.52 -11.20
C SER A 224 0.02 14.26 -11.75
N GLU A 225 -0.97 14.42 -12.64
CA GLU A 225 -1.66 13.29 -13.26
C GLU A 225 -0.69 12.35 -13.98
N GLU A 226 0.23 12.91 -14.76
CA GLU A 226 1.29 12.17 -15.44
C GLU A 226 2.12 11.35 -14.45
N CYS A 227 2.60 11.95 -13.35
CA CYS A 227 3.37 11.24 -12.33
C CYS A 227 2.60 10.08 -11.69
N ARG A 228 1.31 10.28 -11.37
CA ARG A 228 0.48 9.20 -10.81
C ARG A 228 0.25 8.07 -11.80
N GLU A 229 -0.05 8.38 -13.06
CA GLU A 229 -0.23 7.37 -14.11
C GLU A 229 1.05 6.56 -14.32
N TYR A 230 2.20 7.23 -14.36
CA TYR A 230 3.49 6.56 -14.49
C TYR A 230 3.82 5.71 -13.26
N SER A 231 3.48 6.19 -12.05
CA SER A 231 3.65 5.42 -10.80
C SER A 231 2.83 4.12 -10.85
N LYS A 232 1.52 4.25 -11.13
CA LYS A 232 0.60 3.11 -11.25
C LYS A 232 1.03 2.15 -12.36
N LYS A 233 1.37 2.65 -13.55
CA LYS A 233 1.58 1.81 -14.74
C LYS A 233 2.95 1.16 -14.84
N TYR A 234 4.01 1.85 -14.40
CA TYR A 234 5.39 1.44 -14.72
C TYR A 234 6.23 1.03 -13.51
N VAL A 235 5.81 1.33 -12.27
CA VAL A 235 6.67 1.00 -11.10
C VAL A 235 5.93 0.32 -9.96
N SER A 236 4.61 0.52 -9.84
CA SER A 236 3.81 -0.05 -8.75
C SER A 236 3.87 -1.57 -8.65
N THR A 237 4.05 -2.29 -9.76
CA THR A 237 4.06 -3.75 -9.78
C THR A 237 5.27 -4.32 -9.04
N PHE A 238 6.44 -3.66 -9.13
CA PHE A 238 7.67 -4.16 -8.51
C PHE A 238 7.73 -3.86 -7.01
N GLY A 239 7.40 -2.61 -6.64
CA GLY A 239 7.78 -2.08 -5.34
C GLY A 239 9.29 -2.25 -5.08
N TYR A 240 9.65 -2.47 -3.81
CA TYR A 240 11.03 -2.75 -3.40
C TYR A 240 11.16 -4.13 -2.72
N GLN A 241 10.11 -4.94 -2.79
CA GLN A 241 10.09 -6.28 -2.19
C GLN A 241 10.52 -7.34 -3.19
N GLY A 242 11.38 -8.27 -2.77
CA GLY A 242 11.64 -9.53 -3.50
C GLY A 242 12.34 -9.40 -4.85
N ASN A 243 12.73 -8.20 -5.26
CA ASN A 243 13.48 -7.93 -6.49
C ASN A 243 14.42 -6.74 -6.26
N ASN A 244 15.38 -6.55 -7.17
CA ASN A 244 16.38 -5.49 -7.02
C ASN A 244 16.41 -4.45 -8.15
N LEU A 245 15.35 -4.38 -8.98
CA LEU A 245 15.29 -3.49 -10.14
C LEU A 245 15.40 -2.02 -9.74
N LEU A 246 14.62 -1.60 -8.73
CA LEU A 246 14.52 -0.21 -8.29
C LEU A 246 15.51 0.13 -7.16
N CYS A 247 16.18 -0.86 -6.58
CA CYS A 247 17.11 -0.69 -5.46
C CYS A 247 18.57 -1.02 -5.79
N SER A 248 18.91 -1.13 -7.08
CA SER A 248 20.28 -1.32 -7.57
C SER A 248 20.65 -0.28 -8.61
N ASN A 249 21.95 0.04 -8.73
CA ASN A 249 22.47 0.78 -9.87
C ASN A 249 22.77 -0.20 -11.02
N TRP A 250 22.20 0.03 -12.20
CA TRP A 250 22.41 -0.80 -13.39
C TRP A 250 22.07 0.01 -14.65
N ASN A 251 22.57 -0.43 -15.80
CA ASN A 251 22.25 0.19 -17.10
C ASN A 251 22.38 -0.83 -18.24
N ALA A 252 22.07 -0.43 -19.47
CA ALA A 252 22.13 -1.29 -20.65
C ALA A 252 23.47 -2.04 -20.87
N GLU A 253 24.58 -1.53 -20.35
CA GLU A 253 25.92 -2.12 -20.46
C GLU A 253 26.30 -2.98 -19.25
N ASP A 254 25.60 -2.85 -18.12
CA ASP A 254 25.86 -3.57 -16.87
C ASP A 254 24.55 -3.94 -16.15
N MET A 255 24.11 -5.18 -16.36
CA MET A 255 22.91 -5.78 -15.75
C MET A 255 23.16 -7.08 -15.00
N GLN A 256 24.39 -7.58 -14.97
CA GLN A 256 24.71 -8.90 -14.37
C GLN A 256 24.24 -9.01 -12.91
N GLY A 257 24.25 -7.89 -12.18
CA GLY A 257 23.82 -7.82 -10.79
C GLY A 257 22.31 -7.81 -10.57
N LEU A 258 21.47 -8.05 -11.58
CA LEU A 258 20.01 -8.14 -11.40
C LEU A 258 19.58 -9.55 -10.97
N ASP A 259 18.61 -9.63 -10.06
CA ASP A 259 17.97 -10.88 -9.67
C ASP A 259 16.86 -11.25 -10.67
N TYR A 260 17.27 -11.79 -11.82
CA TYR A 260 16.35 -12.19 -12.89
C TYR A 260 15.29 -13.20 -12.44
N ASN A 261 15.68 -14.16 -11.59
CA ASN A 261 14.78 -15.17 -11.05
C ASN A 261 13.71 -14.54 -10.15
N GLY A 262 14.10 -13.55 -9.33
CA GLY A 262 13.17 -12.75 -8.54
C GLY A 262 12.28 -11.83 -9.37
N LEU A 263 12.82 -11.25 -10.45
CA LEU A 263 12.09 -10.35 -11.35
C LEU A 263 11.01 -11.04 -12.19
N TYR A 264 11.18 -12.33 -12.45
CA TYR A 264 10.28 -13.10 -13.32
C TYR A 264 8.81 -12.95 -12.97
N GLU A 265 8.43 -13.08 -11.70
CA GLU A 265 7.01 -13.04 -11.31
C GLU A 265 6.36 -11.67 -11.51
N TYR A 266 7.14 -10.59 -11.35
CA TYR A 266 6.67 -9.23 -11.55
C TYR A 266 6.49 -8.93 -13.04
N PHE A 267 7.47 -9.30 -13.87
CA PHE A 267 7.35 -9.17 -15.32
C PHE A 267 6.30 -10.11 -15.91
N TYR A 268 6.09 -11.28 -15.33
CA TYR A 268 4.99 -12.18 -15.68
C TYR A 268 3.64 -11.48 -15.44
N GLN A 269 3.46 -10.86 -14.26
CA GLN A 269 2.24 -10.10 -13.96
C GLN A 269 2.03 -8.95 -14.93
N MET A 270 3.08 -8.20 -15.27
CA MET A 270 2.98 -7.13 -16.27
C MET A 270 2.57 -7.67 -17.65
N LYS A 271 3.12 -8.82 -18.06
CA LYS A 271 2.91 -9.37 -19.40
C LYS A 271 1.55 -10.01 -19.59
N TYR A 272 1.09 -10.76 -18.59
CA TYR A 272 -0.12 -11.58 -18.68
C TYR A 272 -1.30 -11.00 -17.91
N GLY A 273 -1.09 -9.97 -17.08
CA GLY A 273 -2.13 -9.33 -16.28
C GLY A 273 -2.56 -10.14 -15.06
N GLU A 274 -1.85 -11.21 -14.71
CA GLU A 274 -2.15 -12.08 -13.56
C GLU A 274 -0.88 -12.45 -12.80
N LYS A 275 -0.99 -12.63 -11.48
CA LYS A 275 0.16 -13.02 -10.65
C LYS A 275 0.62 -14.42 -11.01
N PHE A 276 1.93 -14.61 -11.13
CA PHE A 276 2.49 -15.94 -11.28
C PHE A 276 2.18 -16.79 -10.04
N THR A 277 1.74 -18.04 -10.23
CA THR A 277 1.48 -18.98 -9.14
C THR A 277 2.05 -20.35 -9.46
N ALA A 278 2.55 -21.01 -8.43
CA ALA A 278 3.09 -22.37 -8.51
C ALA A 278 2.61 -23.20 -7.32
N GLU A 279 2.42 -24.50 -7.51
CA GLU A 279 1.98 -25.40 -6.42
C GLU A 279 3.08 -25.64 -5.37
N LYS A 280 4.34 -25.66 -5.82
CA LYS A 280 5.52 -25.91 -4.97
C LYS A 280 6.25 -24.60 -4.67
N GLU A 281 6.97 -24.60 -3.55
CA GLU A 281 7.83 -23.49 -3.14
C GLU A 281 8.97 -23.25 -4.14
N VAL A 282 9.54 -24.31 -4.72
CA VAL A 282 10.57 -24.22 -5.77
C VAL A 282 10.08 -24.95 -7.02
N VAL A 283 10.14 -24.29 -8.18
CA VAL A 283 9.79 -24.86 -9.49
C VAL A 283 10.80 -24.44 -10.56
N GLY A 284 10.88 -25.23 -11.63
CA GLY A 284 11.59 -24.86 -12.85
C GLY A 284 10.63 -24.22 -13.85
N ILE A 285 10.99 -23.07 -14.39
CA ILE A 285 10.30 -22.37 -15.48
C ILE A 285 10.97 -22.76 -16.78
N PRO A 286 10.23 -23.22 -17.81
CA PRO A 286 10.82 -23.53 -19.12
C PRO A 286 11.64 -22.36 -19.65
N ALA A 287 12.85 -22.64 -20.16
CA ALA A 287 13.78 -21.60 -20.61
C ALA A 287 13.15 -20.62 -21.61
N GLU A 288 12.38 -21.13 -22.58
CA GLU A 288 11.70 -20.30 -23.56
C GLU A 288 10.70 -19.33 -22.94
N GLU A 289 9.95 -19.76 -21.92
CA GLU A 289 8.98 -18.94 -21.21
C GLU A 289 9.67 -17.84 -20.40
N PHE A 290 10.68 -18.23 -19.61
CA PHE A 290 11.46 -17.31 -18.79
C PHE A 290 12.17 -16.24 -19.64
N GLU A 291 12.93 -16.68 -20.65
CA GLU A 291 13.62 -15.80 -21.59
C GLU A 291 12.62 -14.85 -22.26
N ASN A 292 11.48 -15.36 -22.72
CA ASN A 292 10.47 -14.53 -23.37
C ASN A 292 9.87 -13.46 -22.45
N VAL A 293 9.65 -13.76 -21.17
CA VAL A 293 9.16 -12.78 -20.19
C VAL A 293 10.23 -11.73 -19.90
N ILE A 294 11.43 -12.14 -19.51
CA ILE A 294 12.49 -11.21 -19.09
C ILE A 294 12.93 -10.30 -20.25
N MET A 295 13.20 -10.88 -21.42
CA MET A 295 13.68 -10.13 -22.60
C MET A 295 12.64 -9.14 -23.17
N THR A 296 11.37 -9.26 -22.76
CA THR A 296 10.34 -8.27 -23.10
C THR A 296 10.62 -6.93 -22.43
N TYR A 297 11.11 -6.96 -21.18
CA TYR A 297 11.22 -5.77 -20.34
C TYR A 297 12.66 -5.33 -20.07
N LEU A 298 13.64 -6.20 -20.28
CA LEU A 298 15.07 -5.89 -20.14
C LEU A 298 15.82 -6.21 -21.45
N PRO A 299 16.75 -5.35 -21.90
CA PRO A 299 17.50 -5.56 -23.13
C PRO A 299 18.67 -6.54 -22.90
N VAL A 300 18.34 -7.79 -22.57
CA VAL A 300 19.29 -8.89 -22.34
C VAL A 300 19.11 -9.99 -23.38
N THR A 301 20.15 -10.80 -23.60
CA THR A 301 20.09 -11.97 -24.50
C THR A 301 19.81 -13.27 -23.75
N LYS A 302 19.50 -14.34 -24.50
CA LYS A 302 19.31 -15.68 -23.92
C LYS A 302 20.60 -16.21 -23.30
N GLU A 303 21.73 -15.93 -23.94
CA GLU A 303 23.06 -16.32 -23.48
C GLU A 303 23.39 -15.65 -22.15
N GLU A 304 23.16 -14.33 -22.05
CA GLU A 304 23.32 -13.57 -20.82
C GLU A 304 22.42 -14.08 -19.70
N LEU A 305 21.15 -14.36 -19.99
CA LEU A 305 20.23 -14.91 -18.99
C LEU A 305 20.68 -16.26 -18.46
N ARG A 306 21.15 -17.16 -19.33
CA ARG A 306 21.66 -18.48 -18.92
C ARG A 306 22.94 -18.39 -18.10
N GLU A 307 23.71 -17.32 -18.27
CA GLU A 307 24.93 -17.07 -17.51
C GLU A 307 24.65 -16.40 -16.16
N TRP A 308 23.74 -15.42 -16.11
CA TRP A 308 23.54 -14.57 -14.93
C TRP A 308 22.41 -15.02 -14.01
N ALA A 309 21.38 -15.68 -14.56
CA ALA A 309 20.28 -16.21 -13.77
C ALA A 309 20.55 -17.65 -13.30
N VAL A 310 19.78 -18.12 -12.33
CA VAL A 310 19.86 -19.52 -11.86
C VAL A 310 19.18 -20.44 -12.87
N TYR A 311 19.99 -21.09 -13.71
CA TYR A 311 19.58 -21.93 -14.84
C TYR A 311 20.08 -23.37 -14.68
N ASP A 312 19.19 -24.35 -14.88
CA ASP A 312 19.53 -25.77 -14.94
C ASP A 312 19.60 -26.24 -16.39
N GLU A 313 20.82 -26.48 -16.88
CA GLU A 313 21.09 -26.96 -18.23
C GLU A 313 20.48 -28.34 -18.50
N GLN A 314 20.36 -29.22 -17.50
CA GLN A 314 19.90 -30.59 -17.71
C GLN A 314 18.40 -30.64 -18.00
N SER A 315 17.63 -29.81 -17.30
CA SER A 315 16.18 -29.70 -17.50
C SER A 315 15.78 -28.58 -18.45
N ASN A 316 16.72 -27.71 -18.85
CA ASN A 316 16.49 -26.52 -19.67
C ASN A 316 15.42 -25.60 -19.03
N MET A 317 15.63 -25.27 -17.75
CA MET A 317 14.72 -24.49 -16.93
C MET A 317 15.45 -23.46 -16.06
N PHE A 318 14.83 -22.32 -15.81
CA PHE A 318 15.26 -21.37 -14.79
C PHE A 318 14.55 -21.67 -13.47
N ILE A 319 15.27 -21.59 -12.37
CA ILE A 319 14.68 -21.88 -11.06
C ILE A 319 13.90 -20.67 -10.57
N TRP A 320 12.68 -20.90 -10.09
CA TRP A 320 11.93 -19.90 -9.35
C TRP A 320 11.62 -20.45 -7.97
N GLU A 321 11.79 -19.61 -6.95
CA GLU A 321 11.38 -19.90 -5.58
C GLU A 321 10.37 -18.85 -5.13
N ARG A 322 9.35 -19.29 -4.39
CA ARG A 322 8.35 -18.43 -3.79
C ARG A 322 9.00 -17.56 -2.73
N LEU A 323 8.63 -16.28 -2.68
CA LEU A 323 9.08 -15.39 -1.61
C LEU A 323 8.52 -15.85 -0.27
N GLY A 324 9.39 -16.00 0.73
CA GLY A 324 9.01 -16.42 2.07
C GLY A 324 10.07 -16.06 3.11
N CYS A 325 9.80 -16.38 4.38
CA CYS A 325 10.67 -15.99 5.50
C CYS A 325 12.11 -16.53 5.42
N GLY A 326 12.38 -17.51 4.55
CA GLY A 326 13.70 -18.14 4.39
C GLY A 326 14.59 -17.51 3.31
N ASN A 327 14.02 -16.77 2.37
CA ASN A 327 14.74 -16.24 1.20
C ASN A 327 14.54 -14.73 0.98
N TYR A 328 13.93 -14.06 1.95
CA TYR A 328 13.77 -12.61 1.99
C TYR A 328 13.85 -12.10 3.42
N SER A 329 14.50 -10.96 3.60
CA SER A 329 14.55 -10.24 4.86
C SER A 329 13.43 -9.20 4.89
N PRO A 330 12.43 -9.30 5.79
CA PRO A 330 11.41 -8.26 5.95
C PRO A 330 12.07 -6.98 6.44
N THR A 331 12.17 -6.00 5.55
CA THR A 331 12.69 -4.67 5.86
C THR A 331 11.61 -3.63 5.58
N HIS A 332 11.62 -2.53 6.35
CA HIS A 332 10.71 -1.40 6.11
C HIS A 332 10.90 -0.86 4.68
N PHE A 333 12.14 -0.85 4.17
CA PHE A 333 12.43 -0.47 2.79
C PHE A 333 11.69 -1.37 1.78
N GLY A 334 11.66 -2.68 2.00
CA GLY A 334 10.91 -3.60 1.13
C GLY A 334 9.41 -3.30 1.06
N LEU A 335 8.84 -2.69 2.10
CA LEU A 335 7.43 -2.26 2.14
C LEU A 335 7.20 -0.87 1.52
N SER A 336 8.26 -0.20 1.06
CA SER A 336 8.13 1.12 0.45
C SER A 336 7.39 1.06 -0.90
N LEU A 337 6.79 2.18 -1.27
CA LEU A 337 6.05 2.35 -2.52
C LEU A 337 6.79 3.34 -3.43
N PRO A 338 6.95 3.04 -4.72
CA PRO A 338 7.62 3.93 -5.65
C PRO A 338 6.66 5.02 -6.14
N GLU A 339 6.96 6.28 -5.82
CA GLU A 339 6.23 7.42 -6.34
C GLU A 339 7.07 8.21 -7.34
N VAL A 340 6.61 8.26 -8.59
CA VAL A 340 7.21 9.12 -9.62
C VAL A 340 6.90 10.57 -9.27
N THR A 341 7.92 11.41 -9.18
CA THR A 341 7.81 12.84 -8.86
C THR A 341 8.16 13.75 -10.04
N GLU A 342 8.85 13.21 -11.04
CA GLU A 342 9.18 13.91 -12.28
C GLU A 342 9.25 12.93 -13.46
N VAL A 343 8.78 13.37 -14.63
CA VAL A 343 8.89 12.64 -15.90
C VAL A 343 9.66 13.51 -16.88
N ARG A 344 10.80 13.00 -17.38
CA ARG A 344 11.65 13.70 -18.35
C ARG A 344 11.81 12.88 -19.62
N ASN A 345 11.44 13.47 -20.75
CA ASN A 345 11.61 12.87 -22.07
C ASN A 345 12.94 13.32 -22.69
N ASN A 346 13.77 12.37 -23.12
CA ASN A 346 15.03 12.64 -23.79
C ASN A 346 14.86 12.64 -25.33
N GLU A 347 15.79 13.28 -26.04
CA GLU A 347 15.76 13.37 -27.52
C GLU A 347 15.94 12.01 -28.21
N ASP A 348 16.55 11.04 -27.54
CA ASP A 348 16.76 9.67 -28.04
C ASP A 348 15.53 8.76 -27.88
N GLY A 349 14.42 9.31 -27.39
CA GLY A 349 13.16 8.61 -27.16
C GLY A 349 13.11 7.81 -25.85
N THR A 350 14.12 7.93 -24.98
CA THR A 350 14.05 7.41 -23.61
C THR A 350 13.28 8.36 -22.70
N ILE A 351 12.69 7.80 -21.65
CA ILE A 351 11.98 8.51 -20.59
C ILE A 351 12.70 8.22 -19.28
N VAL A 352 13.02 9.27 -18.52
CA VAL A 352 13.60 9.17 -17.18
C VAL A 352 12.54 9.55 -16.16
N LEU A 353 12.31 8.66 -15.20
CA LEU A 353 11.39 8.87 -14.07
C LEU A 353 12.22 9.14 -12.82
N THR A 354 12.06 10.32 -12.22
CA THR A 354 12.55 10.56 -10.86
C THR A 354 11.55 9.96 -9.89
N ILE A 355 12.01 9.07 -9.01
CA ILE A 355 11.15 8.28 -8.13
C ILE A 355 11.61 8.44 -6.69
N HIS A 356 10.67 8.70 -5.79
CA HIS A 356 10.86 8.59 -4.34
C HIS A 356 10.38 7.22 -3.86
N ALA A 357 11.18 6.57 -3.01
CA ALA A 357 10.72 5.43 -2.23
C ALA A 357 10.02 5.95 -0.96
N VAL A 358 8.69 5.83 -0.91
CA VAL A 358 7.85 6.29 0.22
C VAL A 358 7.58 5.11 1.14
N CYS A 359 7.96 5.21 2.41
CA CYS A 359 7.73 4.19 3.42
C CYS A 359 6.70 4.70 4.43
N ASP A 360 5.49 4.14 4.39
CA ASP A 360 4.41 4.46 5.32
C ASP A 360 4.39 3.55 6.56
N SER A 361 5.26 2.54 6.60
CA SER A 361 5.28 1.46 7.58
C SER A 361 6.61 1.45 8.36
N VAL A 362 6.55 1.26 9.67
CA VAL A 362 7.66 1.17 10.64
C VAL A 362 8.45 2.47 10.82
N VAL A 363 8.73 3.18 9.74
CA VAL A 363 9.33 4.50 9.72
C VAL A 363 8.47 5.40 8.85
N CYS A 364 8.08 6.56 9.38
CA CYS A 364 7.41 7.57 8.59
C CYS A 364 8.46 8.33 7.77
N ASN A 365 8.78 7.81 6.57
CA ASN A 365 9.78 8.42 5.69
C ASN A 365 9.24 8.54 4.26
N ASP A 366 8.98 9.77 3.84
CA ASP A 366 8.44 10.04 2.51
C ASP A 366 9.49 10.08 1.39
N VAL A 367 10.78 9.94 1.73
CA VAL A 367 11.89 9.80 0.78
C VAL A 367 13.00 8.91 1.40
N VAL A 368 12.82 7.59 1.39
CA VAL A 368 13.89 6.66 1.83
C VAL A 368 15.11 6.75 0.91
N ILE A 369 14.85 6.74 -0.40
CA ILE A 369 15.82 7.04 -1.46
C ILE A 369 15.13 7.79 -2.59
N THR A 370 15.93 8.50 -3.37
CA THR A 370 15.56 9.00 -4.69
C THR A 370 16.37 8.26 -5.74
N HIS A 371 15.72 7.82 -6.82
CA HIS A 371 16.39 7.20 -7.96
C HIS A 371 15.78 7.64 -9.29
N GLU A 372 16.56 7.49 -10.35
CA GLU A 372 16.14 7.73 -11.72
C GLU A 372 16.05 6.40 -12.47
N LEU A 373 14.83 6.01 -12.83
CA LEU A 373 14.57 4.86 -13.69
C LEU A 373 14.47 5.33 -15.14
N THR A 374 15.29 4.76 -16.02
CA THR A 374 15.24 5.03 -17.46
C THR A 374 14.51 3.91 -18.17
N MET A 375 13.50 4.27 -18.96
CA MET A 375 12.70 3.35 -19.75
C MET A 375 12.53 3.83 -21.18
N LYS A 376 12.10 2.92 -22.06
CA LYS A 376 11.73 3.19 -23.44
C LYS A 376 10.39 2.51 -23.74
N ILE A 377 9.52 3.22 -24.44
CA ILE A 377 8.27 2.66 -24.96
C ILE A 377 8.51 2.29 -26.44
N GLN A 378 8.29 1.03 -26.78
CA GLN A 378 8.42 0.51 -28.14
C GLN A 378 7.19 0.90 -28.98
N ASP A 379 7.28 0.74 -30.31
CA ASP A 379 6.21 1.09 -31.25
C ASP A 379 4.90 0.32 -30.99
N ASP A 380 4.99 -0.89 -30.41
CA ASP A 380 3.84 -1.72 -30.04
C ASP A 380 3.28 -1.38 -28.64
N GLY A 381 3.84 -0.39 -27.95
CA GLY A 381 3.46 0.04 -26.61
C GLY A 381 4.14 -0.72 -25.47
N THR A 382 4.97 -1.73 -25.78
CA THR A 382 5.74 -2.48 -24.78
C THR A 382 6.78 -1.58 -24.13
N ILE A 383 6.97 -1.70 -22.82
CA ILE A 383 8.01 -0.97 -22.10
C ILE A 383 9.26 -1.84 -21.98
N GLN A 384 10.42 -1.21 -22.16
CA GLN A 384 11.70 -1.77 -21.83
C GLN A 384 12.42 -0.85 -20.83
N TYR A 385 12.84 -1.39 -19.69
CA TYR A 385 13.67 -0.68 -18.72
C TYR A 385 15.14 -0.81 -19.14
N VAL A 386 15.87 0.30 -19.13
CA VAL A 386 17.24 0.36 -19.68
C VAL A 386 18.28 0.89 -18.70
N GLY A 387 17.86 1.32 -17.51
CA GLY A 387 18.77 1.62 -16.41
C GLY A 387 18.07 2.13 -15.19
N ASN A 388 18.74 2.03 -14.05
CA ASN A 388 18.34 2.63 -12.78
C ASN A 388 19.56 3.25 -12.10
N ARG A 389 19.39 4.48 -11.57
CA ARG A 389 20.45 5.19 -10.85
C ARG A 389 19.93 5.76 -9.55
N ILE A 390 20.44 5.27 -8.44
CA ILE A 390 20.16 5.80 -7.11
C ILE A 390 20.97 7.08 -6.91
N LEU A 391 20.30 8.16 -6.51
CA LEU A 391 20.88 9.49 -6.34
C LEU A 391 21.46 9.66 -4.92
N ASP A 392 22.32 10.67 -4.76
CA ASP A 392 22.81 11.17 -3.46
C ASP A 392 23.40 10.11 -2.50
N ASN A 393 23.99 9.05 -3.06
CA ASN A 393 24.47 7.88 -2.30
C ASN A 393 23.38 7.21 -1.45
N GLY A 394 22.10 7.32 -1.86
CA GLY A 394 20.97 6.68 -1.18
C GLY A 394 21.11 5.16 -1.05
N ILE A 395 21.97 4.53 -1.85
CA ILE A 395 22.32 3.11 -1.73
C ILE A 395 22.85 2.77 -0.32
N ASP A 396 23.51 3.70 0.35
CA ASP A 396 24.04 3.51 1.70
C ASP A 396 22.94 3.54 2.78
N ASN A 397 21.76 4.07 2.43
CA ASN A 397 20.61 4.19 3.32
C ASN A 397 19.68 2.96 3.27
N ILE A 398 19.90 2.03 2.33
CA ILE A 398 19.05 0.86 2.16
C ILE A 398 19.77 -0.43 2.59
N PRO A 399 19.04 -1.44 3.09
CA PRO A 399 19.61 -2.74 3.36
C PRO A 399 20.21 -3.37 2.11
N ARG A 400 21.28 -4.14 2.27
CA ARG A 400 21.82 -4.94 1.17
C ARG A 400 20.76 -5.91 0.66
N TYR A 401 20.60 -5.95 -0.66
CA TYR A 401 19.69 -6.88 -1.29
C TYR A 401 20.10 -8.34 -1.01
N GLN A 402 19.13 -9.15 -0.59
CA GLN A 402 19.28 -10.59 -0.44
C GLN A 402 18.75 -11.27 -1.70
N TYR A 403 19.64 -11.87 -2.49
CA TYR A 403 19.24 -12.64 -3.66
C TYR A 403 18.39 -13.84 -3.26
N ARG A 404 17.28 -14.00 -3.97
CA ARG A 404 16.28 -15.03 -3.65
C ARG A 404 16.88 -16.43 -3.66
N LEU A 405 17.71 -16.72 -4.66
CA LEU A 405 18.36 -18.02 -4.85
C LEU A 405 19.85 -18.00 -4.52
N GLY A 406 20.31 -17.05 -3.67
CA GLY A 406 21.74 -16.87 -3.37
C GLY A 406 22.43 -18.11 -2.76
N ASN A 407 21.67 -19.06 -2.20
CA ASN A 407 22.21 -20.33 -1.70
C ASN A 407 22.50 -21.37 -2.80
N LEU A 408 22.01 -21.16 -4.03
CA LEU A 408 22.17 -22.08 -5.18
C LEU A 408 23.21 -21.60 -6.20
N GLN A 409 23.79 -20.40 -6.00
CA GLN A 409 24.82 -19.83 -6.88
C GLN A 409 26.27 -20.20 -6.47
N ASN A 410 26.46 -21.18 -5.57
CA ASN A 410 27.78 -21.66 -5.12
C ASN A 410 28.18 -23.01 -5.71
#